data_AF-A0A7C2A637-F1
#
_entry.id   AF-A0A7C2A637-F1
#
_cell.length_a   1.000
_cell.length_b   1.000
_cell.length_c   1.000
_cell.angle_alpha   90.00
_cell.angle_beta   90.00
_cell.angle_gamma   90.00
#
_symmetry.space_group_name_H-M   'P 1'
#
loop_
_entity.id
_entity.type
_entity.pdbx_description
1 polymer ?
#
loop_
_entity_poly.entity_id
_entity_poly.type
_entity_poly.pdbx_seq_one_letter_code
_entity_poly.pdbx_strand_id
1 'polypeptide(L)'
;MDGNVGTRVRNNLIGGILGRGQPPHWAGTVWGWAVYFSGNGNDIELTGNTIGLDVNGDPTLGSVWGIHTDNSLYTDVRIGGMGPGEGNVIAGHLLTGITIGRGNRGVRLAGNSIHSNATSGSGFLGIDLIGTDLATGVTPNDPLDEDLGGNGLQNYPVIATAVSEMGGTRIQGALDSAPNQTYTLEFFASPTCDPTGFGQGSTPLGFATVTTDSGGHAAFDVLVGTSSAGDFVSSTATLEPEGSTSEFSACVQTTGSTCATNIGFGGPGSSVLSLCGTPLGTGGSATLNLDSAPANEPVWITFGPTNNPTPLFGGTVVPVPGRTMFLGMTAADGTLSFGPILGGGGPATIYAQAAVRDPSIPTGFGISNAIEIQFLP
;
A
#
# COMPACT_ATOMS: atom_id res chain seq x y z
N MET A 1 -24.72 -13.71 -34.18
CA MET A 1 -24.57 -12.25 -34.09
C MET A 1 -23.16 -12.05 -33.60
N ASP A 2 -22.29 -11.57 -34.48
CA ASP A 2 -20.88 -11.38 -34.16
C ASP A 2 -20.79 -10.29 -33.09
N GLY A 3 -20.31 -10.67 -31.90
CA GLY A 3 -20.08 -9.72 -30.82
C GLY A 3 -18.97 -8.72 -31.18
N ASN A 4 -18.76 -7.73 -30.34
CA ASN A 4 -17.60 -6.84 -30.46
C ASN A 4 -16.32 -7.65 -30.16
N VAL A 5 -15.53 -7.97 -31.17
CA VAL A 5 -14.30 -8.77 -31.02
C VAL A 5 -13.07 -7.96 -31.42
N GLY A 6 -12.01 -8.02 -30.61
CA GLY A 6 -10.73 -7.40 -30.97
C GLY A 6 -10.73 -5.86 -30.85
N THR A 7 -11.62 -5.30 -30.03
CA THR A 7 -11.73 -3.85 -29.83
C THR A 7 -10.50 -3.33 -29.06
N ARG A 8 -9.85 -2.29 -29.59
CA ARG A 8 -8.69 -1.63 -28.97
C ARG A 8 -8.93 -0.13 -28.89
N VAL A 9 -8.94 0.42 -27.66
CA VAL A 9 -9.02 1.85 -27.39
C VAL A 9 -7.74 2.24 -26.66
N ARG A 10 -6.82 2.93 -27.35
CA ARG A 10 -5.49 3.22 -26.80
C ARG A 10 -5.08 4.67 -26.96
N ASN A 11 -4.46 5.24 -25.92
CA ASN A 11 -3.82 6.56 -25.94
C ASN A 11 -4.75 7.72 -26.35
N ASN A 12 -6.01 7.68 -25.89
CA ASN A 12 -6.99 8.72 -26.17
C ASN A 12 -7.20 9.65 -24.97
N LEU A 13 -7.59 10.89 -25.24
CA LEU A 13 -8.21 11.79 -24.28
C LEU A 13 -9.73 11.73 -24.44
N ILE A 14 -10.43 11.23 -23.43
CA ILE A 14 -11.88 10.95 -23.46
C ILE A 14 -12.56 11.75 -22.35
N GLY A 15 -13.13 12.92 -22.67
CA GLY A 15 -13.84 13.74 -21.67
C GLY A 15 -15.16 13.15 -21.18
N GLY A 16 -15.76 12.23 -21.96
CA GLY A 16 -17.09 11.68 -21.71
C GLY A 16 -18.24 12.61 -22.09
N ILE A 17 -19.48 12.20 -21.76
CA ILE A 17 -20.69 12.97 -22.03
C ILE A 17 -21.47 13.21 -20.74
N LEU A 18 -21.85 14.48 -20.50
CA LEU A 18 -22.81 14.86 -19.46
C LEU A 18 -24.07 15.41 -20.13
N GLY A 19 -25.11 14.58 -20.22
CA GLY A 19 -26.43 15.01 -20.61
C GLY A 19 -27.18 15.65 -19.44
N ARG A 20 -27.88 16.76 -19.69
CA ARG A 20 -28.81 17.39 -18.73
C ARG A 20 -30.21 17.43 -19.33
N GLY A 21 -31.16 16.77 -18.69
CA GLY A 21 -32.55 16.80 -19.12
C GLY A 21 -33.16 18.21 -19.02
N GLN A 22 -34.00 18.55 -19.98
CA GLN A 22 -34.62 19.87 -20.14
C GLN A 22 -36.15 19.75 -20.00
N PRO A 23 -36.84 20.74 -19.39
CA PRO A 23 -38.31 20.74 -19.34
C PRO A 23 -38.95 20.57 -20.74
N PRO A 24 -40.11 19.88 -20.84
CA PRO A 24 -40.94 19.36 -19.76
C PRO A 24 -40.56 17.95 -19.29
N HIS A 25 -39.54 17.30 -19.86
CA HIS A 25 -39.18 15.92 -19.52
C HIS A 25 -37.78 15.81 -18.87
N TRP A 26 -37.69 15.14 -17.73
CA TRP A 26 -36.41 14.84 -17.04
C TRP A 26 -35.59 16.08 -16.65
N ALA A 27 -36.27 17.20 -16.39
CA ALA A 27 -35.62 18.43 -15.94
C ALA A 27 -34.80 18.16 -14.66
N GLY A 28 -33.50 18.47 -14.71
CA GLY A 28 -32.57 18.28 -13.59
C GLY A 28 -31.89 16.91 -13.53
N THR A 29 -32.28 15.95 -14.37
CA THR A 29 -31.58 14.65 -14.47
C THR A 29 -30.26 14.82 -15.20
N VAL A 30 -29.20 14.17 -14.70
CA VAL A 30 -27.91 14.02 -15.36
C VAL A 30 -27.70 12.57 -15.81
N TRP A 31 -27.11 12.36 -16.98
CA TRP A 31 -26.76 11.03 -17.48
C TRP A 31 -25.48 11.07 -18.32
N GLY A 32 -24.81 9.93 -18.43
CA GLY A 32 -23.77 9.71 -19.42
C GLY A 32 -22.57 8.94 -18.88
N TRP A 33 -21.91 8.25 -19.80
CA TRP A 33 -20.73 7.43 -19.55
C TRP A 33 -19.57 7.98 -20.38
N ALA A 34 -18.34 7.86 -19.87
CA ALA A 34 -17.18 8.15 -20.70
C ALA A 34 -16.91 7.02 -21.69
N VAL A 35 -16.98 5.77 -21.20
CA VAL A 35 -16.96 4.57 -22.04
C VAL A 35 -18.02 3.60 -21.55
N TYR A 36 -18.89 3.14 -22.46
CA TYR A 36 -19.97 2.22 -22.15
C TYR A 36 -19.83 0.96 -23.02
N PHE A 37 -19.74 -0.20 -22.38
CA PHE A 37 -19.74 -1.48 -23.08
C PHE A 37 -21.19 -1.94 -23.19
N SER A 38 -21.61 -2.26 -24.42
CA SER A 38 -22.95 -2.77 -24.69
C SER A 38 -22.93 -3.94 -25.67
N GLY A 39 -23.82 -4.91 -25.43
CA GLY A 39 -23.92 -6.14 -26.22
C GLY A 39 -22.86 -7.17 -25.85
N ASN A 40 -22.74 -8.27 -26.60
CA ASN A 40 -21.73 -9.29 -26.30
C ASN A 40 -20.38 -8.95 -26.96
N GLY A 41 -19.27 -9.37 -26.35
CA GLY A 41 -17.95 -9.17 -26.94
C GLY A 41 -16.85 -10.02 -26.32
N ASN A 42 -15.69 -10.05 -26.97
CA ASN A 42 -14.49 -10.67 -26.41
C ASN A 42 -13.22 -9.97 -26.88
N ASP A 43 -12.12 -10.16 -26.15
CA ASP A 43 -10.83 -9.55 -26.47
C ASP A 43 -10.96 -8.02 -26.63
N ILE A 44 -11.30 -7.35 -25.53
CA ILE A 44 -11.49 -5.89 -25.46
C ILE A 44 -10.38 -5.29 -24.61
N GLU A 45 -9.72 -4.25 -25.13
CA GLU A 45 -8.61 -3.61 -24.44
C GLU A 45 -8.75 -2.08 -24.43
N LEU A 46 -8.67 -1.52 -23.23
CA LEU A 46 -8.59 -0.08 -22.97
C LEU A 46 -7.26 0.19 -22.27
N THR A 47 -6.29 0.83 -22.93
CA THR A 47 -4.95 1.09 -22.33
C THR A 47 -4.43 2.48 -22.65
N GLY A 48 -3.73 3.10 -21.69
CA GLY A 48 -3.05 4.37 -21.91
C GLY A 48 -3.97 5.57 -22.16
N ASN A 49 -5.27 5.43 -21.90
CA ASN A 49 -6.23 6.51 -22.11
C ASN A 49 -6.29 7.42 -20.88
N THR A 50 -6.56 8.70 -21.10
CA THR A 50 -6.96 9.66 -20.06
C THR A 50 -8.46 9.91 -20.19
N ILE A 51 -9.23 9.59 -19.16
CA ILE A 51 -10.68 9.53 -19.18
C ILE A 51 -11.23 10.46 -18.08
N GLY A 52 -12.08 11.40 -18.47
CA GLY A 52 -12.74 12.39 -17.60
C GLY A 52 -11.94 13.67 -17.33
N LEU A 53 -10.64 13.70 -17.66
CA LEU A 53 -9.78 14.89 -17.57
C LEU A 53 -9.53 15.55 -18.95
N ASP A 54 -9.17 16.83 -18.94
CA ASP A 54 -8.70 17.57 -20.11
C ASP A 54 -7.18 17.44 -20.31
N VAL A 55 -6.63 18.17 -21.30
CA VAL A 55 -5.20 18.13 -21.62
C VAL A 55 -4.29 18.71 -20.52
N ASN A 56 -4.85 19.50 -19.60
CA ASN A 56 -4.15 20.07 -18.46
C ASN A 56 -4.27 19.18 -17.21
N GLY A 57 -5.05 18.10 -17.28
CA GLY A 57 -5.34 17.23 -16.13
C GLY A 57 -6.51 17.73 -15.26
N ASP A 58 -7.25 18.74 -15.71
CA ASP A 58 -8.41 19.25 -14.99
C ASP A 58 -9.66 18.42 -15.32
N PRO A 59 -10.58 18.18 -14.37
CA PRO A 59 -11.85 17.53 -14.66
C PRO A 59 -12.60 18.27 -15.77
N THR A 60 -13.07 17.53 -16.78
CA THR A 60 -13.93 18.09 -17.82
C THR A 60 -15.32 18.43 -17.27
N LEU A 61 -16.23 18.93 -18.13
CA LEU A 61 -17.66 19.04 -17.77
C LEU A 61 -18.29 17.68 -17.37
N GLY A 62 -17.57 16.58 -17.63
CA GLY A 62 -17.72 15.30 -16.96
C GLY A 62 -18.51 14.26 -17.74
N SER A 63 -18.53 13.06 -17.16
CA SER A 63 -19.56 12.04 -17.34
C SER A 63 -20.08 11.64 -15.96
N VAL A 64 -21.26 11.03 -15.92
CA VAL A 64 -21.81 10.54 -14.65
C VAL A 64 -20.96 9.36 -14.16
N TRP A 65 -20.65 8.42 -15.04
CA TRP A 65 -19.76 7.29 -14.80
C TRP A 65 -18.57 7.32 -15.77
N GLY A 66 -17.43 6.76 -15.35
CA GLY A 66 -16.27 6.62 -16.23
C GLY A 66 -16.44 5.47 -17.23
N ILE A 67 -15.86 4.32 -16.91
CA ILE A 67 -15.99 3.09 -17.69
C ILE A 67 -17.10 2.24 -17.07
N HIS A 68 -18.04 1.77 -17.88
CA HIS A 68 -19.14 0.94 -17.38
C HIS A 68 -19.40 -0.22 -18.33
N THR A 69 -19.41 -1.43 -17.77
CA THR A 69 -19.90 -2.62 -18.48
C THR A 69 -21.34 -2.87 -18.13
N ASP A 70 -22.20 -3.07 -19.14
CA ASP A 70 -23.57 -3.54 -18.92
C ASP A 70 -23.61 -5.01 -18.43
N ASN A 71 -24.78 -5.65 -18.44
CA ASN A 71 -24.93 -7.04 -17.99
C ASN A 71 -24.84 -8.07 -19.13
N SER A 72 -24.29 -7.66 -20.28
CA SER A 72 -24.05 -8.56 -21.40
C SER A 72 -22.85 -9.47 -21.13
N LEU A 73 -22.54 -10.40 -22.04
CA LEU A 73 -21.42 -11.32 -21.86
C LEU A 73 -20.15 -10.75 -22.50
N TYR A 74 -19.15 -10.43 -21.68
CA TYR A 74 -17.78 -10.14 -22.11
C TYR A 74 -16.79 -11.17 -21.60
N THR A 75 -15.79 -11.47 -22.41
CA THR A 75 -14.64 -12.33 -22.04
C THR A 75 -13.35 -11.65 -22.50
N ASP A 76 -12.23 -11.92 -21.83
CA ASP A 76 -10.93 -11.33 -22.15
C ASP A 76 -10.99 -9.78 -22.21
N VAL A 77 -11.51 -9.16 -21.15
CA VAL A 77 -11.55 -7.70 -21.03
C VAL A 77 -10.37 -7.23 -20.19
N ARG A 78 -9.58 -6.33 -20.77
CA ARG A 78 -8.44 -5.68 -20.12
C ARG A 78 -8.63 -4.18 -20.08
N ILE A 79 -8.70 -3.61 -18.88
CA ILE A 79 -8.68 -2.18 -18.63
C ILE A 79 -7.37 -1.85 -17.94
N GLY A 80 -6.45 -1.28 -18.70
CA GLY A 80 -5.10 -0.90 -18.27
C GLY A 80 -4.07 -2.00 -18.50
N GLY A 81 -2.89 -1.82 -17.91
CA GLY A 81 -1.80 -2.79 -17.97
C GLY A 81 -0.61 -2.33 -17.16
N MET A 82 0.26 -3.29 -16.83
CA MET A 82 1.46 -3.06 -16.02
C MET A 82 2.65 -2.55 -16.85
N GLY A 83 2.54 -2.56 -18.18
CA GLY A 83 3.56 -2.00 -19.06
C GLY A 83 3.61 -0.47 -19.01
N PRO A 84 4.77 0.16 -19.26
CA PRO A 84 4.87 1.61 -19.34
C PRO A 84 3.87 2.21 -20.33
N GLY A 85 3.01 3.11 -19.85
CA GLY A 85 1.99 3.77 -20.66
C GLY A 85 0.75 2.93 -20.96
N GLU A 86 0.62 1.72 -20.41
CA GLU A 86 -0.59 0.89 -20.59
C GLU A 86 -1.70 1.25 -19.60
N GLY A 87 -1.34 1.80 -18.43
CA GLY A 87 -2.30 2.28 -17.44
C GLY A 87 -3.19 3.40 -17.95
N ASN A 88 -4.50 3.32 -17.70
CA ASN A 88 -5.38 4.45 -17.95
C ASN A 88 -5.37 5.43 -16.76
N VAL A 89 -5.65 6.70 -17.02
CA VAL A 89 -6.02 7.68 -15.99
C VAL A 89 -7.54 7.86 -16.04
N ILE A 90 -8.23 7.64 -14.92
CA ILE A 90 -9.70 7.64 -14.83
C ILE A 90 -10.10 8.51 -13.64
N ALA A 91 -10.57 9.73 -13.93
CA ALA A 91 -10.80 10.73 -12.91
C ALA A 91 -11.86 11.77 -13.29
N GLY A 92 -12.42 12.45 -12.29
CA GLY A 92 -13.34 13.57 -12.50
C GLY A 92 -14.78 13.16 -12.84
N HIS A 93 -15.14 11.89 -12.62
CA HIS A 93 -16.52 11.43 -12.82
C HIS A 93 -17.42 11.84 -11.64
N LEU A 94 -18.71 12.06 -11.92
CA LEU A 94 -19.67 12.49 -10.89
C LEU A 94 -19.94 11.39 -9.86
N LEU A 95 -19.91 10.13 -10.30
CA LEU A 95 -20.12 8.91 -9.52
C LEU A 95 -18.90 7.97 -9.71
N THR A 96 -19.12 6.68 -9.97
CA THR A 96 -18.08 5.65 -10.03
C THR A 96 -17.11 5.82 -11.21
N GLY A 97 -15.83 5.58 -10.97
CA GLY A 97 -14.78 5.55 -12.01
C GLY A 97 -14.93 4.37 -12.97
N ILE A 98 -14.94 3.14 -12.43
CA ILE A 98 -15.17 1.90 -13.20
C ILE A 98 -16.30 1.11 -12.55
N THR A 99 -17.31 0.73 -13.32
CA THR A 99 -18.38 -0.16 -12.87
C THR A 99 -18.35 -1.46 -13.66
N ILE A 100 -18.28 -2.59 -12.95
CA ILE A 100 -18.36 -3.92 -13.55
C ILE A 100 -19.76 -4.49 -13.28
N GLY A 101 -20.49 -4.75 -14.36
CA GLY A 101 -21.86 -5.24 -14.30
C GLY A 101 -21.90 -6.70 -13.84
N ARG A 102 -22.99 -7.09 -13.18
CA ARG A 102 -23.12 -8.38 -12.47
C ARG A 102 -22.96 -9.65 -13.34
N GLY A 103 -23.06 -9.51 -14.65
CA GLY A 103 -22.93 -10.62 -15.61
C GLY A 103 -21.50 -10.86 -16.09
N ASN A 104 -20.56 -10.02 -15.69
CA ASN A 104 -19.19 -10.01 -16.21
C ASN A 104 -18.23 -10.65 -15.23
N ARG A 105 -17.33 -11.47 -15.73
CA ARG A 105 -16.27 -12.12 -14.96
C ARG A 105 -14.97 -12.11 -15.76
N GLY A 106 -13.83 -12.10 -15.10
CA GLY A 106 -12.53 -12.01 -15.77
C GLY A 106 -12.25 -10.64 -16.39
N VAL A 107 -12.87 -9.57 -15.87
CA VAL A 107 -12.52 -8.20 -16.28
C VAL A 107 -11.31 -7.74 -15.49
N ARG A 108 -10.14 -7.73 -16.15
CA ARG A 108 -8.87 -7.36 -15.53
C ARG A 108 -8.70 -5.85 -15.48
N LEU A 109 -8.45 -5.34 -14.28
CA LEU A 109 -8.06 -3.96 -14.01
C LEU A 109 -6.60 -3.98 -13.53
N ALA A 110 -5.69 -3.29 -14.22
CA ALA A 110 -4.28 -3.28 -13.84
C ALA A 110 -3.60 -1.95 -14.24
N GLY A 111 -2.71 -1.43 -13.39
CA GLY A 111 -1.88 -0.26 -13.71
C GLY A 111 -2.65 1.05 -13.91
N ASN A 112 -3.93 1.10 -13.58
CA ASN A 112 -4.74 2.30 -13.77
C ASN A 112 -4.53 3.29 -12.63
N SER A 113 -4.47 4.57 -12.96
CA SER A 113 -4.59 5.68 -12.01
C SER A 113 -6.07 6.06 -11.93
N ILE A 114 -6.73 5.68 -10.84
CA ILE A 114 -8.16 5.93 -10.60
C ILE A 114 -8.27 6.83 -9.38
N HIS A 115 -8.70 8.08 -9.56
CA HIS A 115 -8.77 9.05 -8.48
C HIS A 115 -9.80 10.15 -8.76
N SER A 116 -10.14 10.96 -7.75
CA SER A 116 -11.01 12.14 -7.92
C SER A 116 -12.35 11.84 -8.61
N ASN A 117 -12.85 10.60 -8.48
CA ASN A 117 -14.21 10.23 -8.86
C ASN A 117 -15.16 10.49 -7.69
N ALA A 118 -16.45 10.20 -7.85
CA ALA A 118 -17.49 10.45 -6.84
C ALA A 118 -17.66 11.94 -6.46
N THR A 119 -17.50 12.86 -7.42
CA THR A 119 -17.46 14.30 -7.13
C THR A 119 -18.80 14.93 -6.72
N SER A 120 -19.93 14.24 -6.93
CA SER A 120 -21.28 14.81 -6.70
C SER A 120 -22.10 14.15 -5.60
N GLY A 121 -21.56 13.15 -4.90
CA GLY A 121 -22.29 12.43 -3.85
C GLY A 121 -21.43 11.50 -3.02
N SER A 122 -21.92 11.14 -1.83
CA SER A 122 -21.30 10.15 -0.94
C SER A 122 -21.69 8.73 -1.34
N GLY A 123 -20.75 7.79 -1.26
CA GLY A 123 -21.03 6.35 -1.42
C GLY A 123 -20.66 5.73 -2.77
N PHE A 124 -20.07 6.50 -3.70
CA PHE A 124 -19.54 5.96 -4.95
C PHE A 124 -18.04 5.69 -4.84
N LEU A 125 -17.54 4.79 -5.68
CA LEU A 125 -16.19 4.24 -5.57
C LEU A 125 -15.32 4.53 -6.79
N GLY A 126 -14.01 4.28 -6.65
CA GLY A 126 -13.12 4.21 -7.82
C GLY A 126 -13.47 3.03 -8.73
N ILE A 127 -13.73 1.87 -8.13
CA ILE A 127 -14.17 0.62 -8.78
C ILE A 127 -15.39 0.11 -7.99
N ASP A 128 -16.48 -0.23 -8.68
CA ASP A 128 -17.71 -0.76 -8.10
C ASP A 128 -18.10 -2.06 -8.83
N LEU A 129 -18.13 -3.17 -8.10
CA LEU A 129 -18.52 -4.48 -8.61
C LEU A 129 -20.00 -4.71 -8.28
N ILE A 130 -20.84 -4.72 -9.31
CA ILE A 130 -22.29 -4.78 -9.08
C ILE A 130 -22.70 -6.21 -8.70
N GLY A 131 -23.30 -6.34 -7.52
CA GLY A 131 -23.87 -7.58 -7.01
C GLY A 131 -25.14 -8.03 -7.73
N THR A 132 -25.60 -9.25 -7.44
CA THR A 132 -26.86 -9.78 -7.99
C THR A 132 -28.10 -9.05 -7.47
N ASP A 133 -27.99 -8.41 -6.31
CA ASP A 133 -29.00 -7.56 -5.67
C ASP A 133 -29.06 -6.14 -6.27
N LEU A 134 -28.15 -5.82 -7.20
CA LEU A 134 -27.99 -4.50 -7.83
C LEU A 134 -27.57 -3.40 -6.85
N ALA A 135 -26.99 -3.76 -5.70
CA ALA A 135 -26.39 -2.80 -4.80
C ALA A 135 -25.19 -2.13 -5.46
N THR A 136 -24.94 -0.88 -5.05
CA THR A 136 -23.79 -0.07 -5.45
C THR A 136 -23.06 0.40 -4.20
N GLY A 137 -21.76 0.62 -4.32
CA GLY A 137 -20.92 1.05 -3.21
C GLY A 137 -20.14 -0.13 -2.65
N VAL A 138 -19.59 0.04 -1.44
CA VAL A 138 -18.65 -0.93 -0.87
C VAL A 138 -19.28 -2.31 -0.76
N THR A 139 -18.66 -3.28 -1.41
CA THR A 139 -18.99 -4.70 -1.26
C THR A 139 -18.15 -5.29 -0.13
N PRO A 140 -18.73 -5.78 0.97
CA PRO A 140 -17.95 -6.41 2.05
C PRO A 140 -17.35 -7.74 1.59
N ASN A 141 -16.12 -8.05 2.02
CA ASN A 141 -15.56 -9.38 1.81
C ASN A 141 -16.40 -10.48 2.48
N ASP A 142 -16.52 -11.64 1.83
CA ASP A 142 -17.23 -12.82 2.33
C ASP A 142 -16.31 -14.05 2.51
N PRO A 143 -16.72 -15.08 3.28
CA PRO A 143 -15.92 -16.28 3.45
C PRO A 143 -15.74 -17.06 2.13
N LEU A 144 -14.49 -17.26 1.73
CA LEU A 144 -14.08 -18.09 0.58
C LEU A 144 -14.48 -17.55 -0.80
N ASP A 145 -15.01 -16.33 -0.91
CA ASP A 145 -15.24 -15.63 -2.18
C ASP A 145 -16.16 -16.44 -3.11
N GLU A 146 -17.29 -16.91 -2.58
CA GLU A 146 -18.25 -17.77 -3.29
C GLU A 146 -19.34 -16.97 -4.01
N ASP A 147 -19.26 -15.64 -3.96
CA ASP A 147 -20.29 -14.74 -4.44
C ASP A 147 -20.44 -14.71 -5.97
N LEU A 148 -21.59 -14.18 -6.39
CA LEU A 148 -21.92 -13.93 -7.78
C LEU A 148 -22.11 -12.42 -8.00
N GLY A 149 -21.62 -11.93 -9.13
CA GLY A 149 -21.71 -10.52 -9.50
C GLY A 149 -20.58 -10.13 -10.44
N GLY A 150 -20.34 -8.83 -10.55
CA GLY A 150 -19.26 -8.30 -11.36
C GLY A 150 -17.93 -8.83 -10.84
N ASN A 151 -17.15 -9.48 -11.70
CA ASN A 151 -15.92 -10.19 -11.31
C ASN A 151 -16.12 -11.20 -10.17
N GLY A 152 -17.32 -11.75 -10.00
CA GLY A 152 -17.63 -12.64 -8.88
C GLY A 152 -17.61 -11.95 -7.51
N LEU A 153 -17.67 -10.61 -7.47
CA LEU A 153 -17.50 -9.81 -6.25
C LEU A 153 -16.17 -10.06 -5.52
N GLN A 154 -15.13 -10.41 -6.28
CA GLN A 154 -13.78 -10.71 -5.81
C GLN A 154 -13.39 -9.93 -4.54
N ASN A 155 -13.14 -10.65 -3.45
CA ASN A 155 -12.62 -10.07 -2.21
C ASN A 155 -11.33 -9.26 -2.45
N TYR A 156 -11.23 -8.10 -1.80
CA TYR A 156 -10.03 -7.25 -1.81
C TYR A 156 -9.09 -7.57 -0.64
N PRO A 157 -7.80 -7.19 -0.72
CA PRO A 157 -6.88 -7.35 0.40
C PRO A 157 -7.27 -6.47 1.59
N VAL A 158 -6.94 -6.92 2.80
CA VAL A 158 -7.02 -6.11 4.03
C VAL A 158 -5.61 -5.70 4.41
N ILE A 159 -5.32 -4.40 4.30
CA ILE A 159 -4.04 -3.82 4.71
C ILE A 159 -4.08 -3.58 6.21
N ALA A 160 -3.08 -4.11 6.93
CA ALA A 160 -2.91 -3.88 8.36
C ALA A 160 -2.04 -2.67 8.64
N THR A 161 -0.92 -2.51 7.92
CA THR A 161 0.02 -1.40 8.10
C THR A 161 0.61 -0.95 6.77
N ALA A 162 0.93 0.34 6.69
CA ALA A 162 1.75 0.93 5.65
C ALA A 162 2.80 1.85 6.30
N VAL A 163 4.08 1.57 6.06
CA VAL A 163 5.21 2.30 6.66
C VAL A 163 6.15 2.75 5.55
N SER A 164 6.35 4.06 5.43
CA SER A 164 7.36 4.64 4.56
C SER A 164 8.73 4.48 5.19
N GLU A 165 9.59 3.68 4.59
CA GLU A 165 10.94 3.36 5.07
C GLU A 165 12.00 3.56 3.99
N MET A 166 13.27 3.32 4.33
CA MET A 166 14.35 3.50 3.37
C MET A 166 14.18 2.52 2.20
N GLY A 167 14.03 3.06 0.99
CA GLY A 167 13.92 2.27 -0.24
C GLY A 167 12.51 1.93 -0.69
N GLY A 168 11.46 2.26 0.10
CA GLY A 168 10.09 1.98 -0.32
C GLY A 168 9.04 2.17 0.77
N THR A 169 7.83 1.68 0.49
CA THR A 169 6.77 1.55 1.49
C THR A 169 6.54 0.09 1.80
N ARG A 170 6.74 -0.28 3.06
CA ARG A 170 6.49 -1.62 3.58
C ARG A 170 5.02 -1.76 3.94
N ILE A 171 4.35 -2.73 3.33
CA ILE A 171 2.92 -2.97 3.48
C ILE A 171 2.72 -4.39 3.99
N GLN A 172 2.00 -4.52 5.09
CA GLN A 172 1.62 -5.81 5.67
C GLN A 172 0.11 -5.94 5.70
N GLY A 173 -0.38 -7.14 5.44
CA GLY A 173 -1.81 -7.43 5.40
C GLY A 173 -2.10 -8.88 5.05
N ALA A 174 -3.35 -9.14 4.68
CA ALA A 174 -3.78 -10.44 4.20
C ALA A 174 -4.86 -10.33 3.13
N LEU A 175 -4.99 -11.39 2.34
CA LEU A 175 -6.14 -11.65 1.47
C LEU A 175 -6.83 -12.92 1.95
N ASP A 176 -8.14 -12.83 2.20
CA ASP A 176 -9.02 -13.98 2.40
C ASP A 176 -9.92 -14.10 1.16
N SER A 177 -9.81 -15.20 0.43
CA SER A 177 -10.55 -15.43 -0.82
C SER A 177 -10.65 -16.93 -1.11
N ALA A 178 -10.91 -17.34 -2.34
CA ALA A 178 -11.07 -18.75 -2.71
C ALA A 178 -9.79 -19.57 -2.40
N PRO A 179 -9.90 -20.79 -1.85
CA PRO A 179 -8.74 -21.62 -1.47
C PRO A 179 -7.84 -22.06 -2.63
N ASN A 180 -6.53 -22.13 -2.37
CA ASN A 180 -5.51 -22.61 -3.31
C ASN A 180 -5.46 -21.86 -4.65
N GLN A 181 -5.79 -20.57 -4.63
CA GLN A 181 -5.79 -19.70 -5.81
C GLN A 181 -4.66 -18.68 -5.73
N THR A 182 -4.15 -18.29 -6.91
CA THR A 182 -3.10 -17.28 -7.03
C THR A 182 -3.70 -15.93 -7.38
N TYR A 183 -3.27 -14.89 -6.67
CA TYR A 183 -3.74 -13.52 -6.87
C TYR A 183 -2.57 -12.57 -7.08
N THR A 184 -2.74 -11.64 -8.02
CA THR A 184 -1.89 -10.46 -8.13
C THR A 184 -2.51 -9.33 -7.33
N LEU A 185 -1.80 -8.86 -6.31
CA LEU A 185 -2.14 -7.68 -5.52
C LEU A 185 -1.49 -6.45 -6.14
N GLU A 186 -2.24 -5.38 -6.37
CA GLU A 186 -1.70 -4.10 -6.82
C GLU A 186 -1.92 -3.03 -5.74
N PHE A 187 -0.89 -2.24 -5.44
CA PHE A 187 -0.88 -1.26 -4.35
C PHE A 187 -0.78 0.15 -4.89
N PHE A 188 -1.52 1.08 -4.27
CA PHE A 188 -1.62 2.45 -4.72
C PHE A 188 -1.49 3.42 -3.55
N ALA A 189 -0.87 4.58 -3.78
CA ALA A 189 -0.89 5.72 -2.88
C ALA A 189 -1.85 6.80 -3.37
N SER A 190 -2.55 7.42 -2.42
CA SER A 190 -3.43 8.57 -2.64
C SER A 190 -3.22 9.60 -1.53
N PRO A 191 -3.17 10.91 -1.83
CA PRO A 191 -2.95 11.95 -0.82
C PRO A 191 -4.12 12.09 0.16
N THR A 192 -5.31 11.64 -0.23
CA THR A 192 -6.52 11.62 0.59
C THR A 192 -7.20 10.27 0.47
N CYS A 193 -7.70 9.75 1.58
CA CYS A 193 -8.62 8.62 1.53
C CYS A 193 -9.98 9.06 0.97
N ASP A 194 -10.63 8.16 0.23
CA ASP A 194 -12.00 8.34 -0.21
C ASP A 194 -12.95 8.49 1.00
N PRO A 195 -14.00 9.34 0.94
CA PRO A 195 -14.94 9.51 2.04
C PRO A 195 -15.66 8.23 2.49
N THR A 196 -15.76 7.21 1.64
CA THR A 196 -16.33 5.90 2.00
C THR A 196 -15.40 5.08 2.91
N GLY A 197 -14.12 5.45 3.02
CA GLY A 197 -13.08 4.67 3.68
C GLY A 197 -12.45 3.60 2.76
N PHE A 198 -13.03 3.37 1.58
CA PHE A 198 -12.54 2.42 0.57
C PHE A 198 -11.87 3.20 -0.54
N GLY A 199 -10.59 2.92 -0.75
CA GLY A 199 -9.72 3.82 -1.47
C GLY A 199 -10.10 4.03 -2.94
N GLN A 200 -9.52 5.08 -3.49
CA GLN A 200 -9.20 5.12 -4.92
C GLN A 200 -7.67 4.94 -5.04
N GLY A 201 -7.17 4.57 -6.22
CA GLY A 201 -5.76 4.33 -6.45
C GLY A 201 -5.15 5.37 -7.37
N SER A 202 -4.60 6.46 -6.81
CA SER A 202 -4.04 7.56 -7.62
C SER A 202 -2.68 7.20 -8.23
N THR A 203 -1.70 6.83 -7.41
CA THR A 203 -0.34 6.52 -7.87
C THR A 203 -0.02 5.04 -7.64
N PRO A 204 0.25 4.24 -8.70
CA PRO A 204 0.65 2.85 -8.53
C PRO A 204 2.02 2.77 -7.84
N LEU A 205 2.12 1.96 -6.79
CA LEU A 205 3.35 1.72 -6.04
C LEU A 205 4.05 0.43 -6.48
N GLY A 206 3.29 -0.53 -6.98
CA GLY A 206 3.80 -1.83 -7.39
C GLY A 206 2.81 -2.94 -7.13
N PHE A 207 3.27 -4.18 -7.26
CA PHE A 207 2.44 -5.37 -7.13
C PHE A 207 3.19 -6.49 -6.42
N ALA A 208 2.43 -7.45 -5.92
CA ALA A 208 2.94 -8.70 -5.37
C ALA A 208 2.01 -9.85 -5.75
N THR A 209 2.54 -11.07 -5.84
CA THR A 209 1.74 -12.27 -6.07
C THR A 209 1.64 -13.05 -4.78
N VAL A 210 0.42 -13.45 -4.41
CA VAL A 210 0.14 -14.30 -3.25
C VAL A 210 -0.61 -15.54 -3.69
N THR A 211 -0.58 -16.59 -2.88
CA THR A 211 -1.41 -17.79 -3.10
C THR A 211 -2.09 -18.14 -1.79
N THR A 212 -3.41 -18.25 -1.83
CA THR A 212 -4.23 -18.62 -0.68
C THR A 212 -3.99 -20.08 -0.31
N ASP A 213 -4.03 -20.39 0.98
CA ASP A 213 -3.93 -21.75 1.47
C ASP A 213 -5.24 -22.54 1.28
N SER A 214 -5.31 -23.75 1.85
CA SER A 214 -6.52 -24.58 1.79
C SER A 214 -7.72 -24.00 2.54
N GLY A 215 -7.50 -22.99 3.39
CA GLY A 215 -8.52 -22.24 4.10
C GLY A 215 -8.89 -20.91 3.42
N GLY A 216 -8.28 -20.58 2.27
CA GLY A 216 -8.55 -19.32 1.58
C GLY A 216 -7.71 -18.14 2.04
N HIS A 217 -6.72 -18.35 2.93
CA HIS A 217 -5.96 -17.26 3.54
C HIS A 217 -4.57 -17.09 2.92
N ALA A 218 -4.15 -15.84 2.70
CA ALA A 218 -2.79 -15.48 2.33
C ALA A 218 -2.34 -14.21 3.05
N ALA A 219 -1.39 -14.33 3.99
CA ALA A 219 -0.69 -13.18 4.55
C ALA A 219 0.39 -12.67 3.58
N PHE A 220 0.62 -11.36 3.58
CA PHE A 220 1.67 -10.73 2.78
C PHE A 220 2.43 -9.67 3.56
N ASP A 221 3.70 -9.52 3.18
CA ASP A 221 4.62 -8.53 3.70
C ASP A 221 5.57 -8.10 2.57
N VAL A 222 5.33 -6.92 2.02
CA VAL A 222 5.90 -6.48 0.75
C VAL A 222 6.52 -5.11 0.87
N LEU A 223 7.58 -4.86 0.11
CA LEU A 223 8.18 -3.54 -0.07
C LEU A 223 7.88 -3.09 -1.49
N VAL A 224 7.11 -2.01 -1.62
CA VAL A 224 6.72 -1.41 -2.92
C VAL A 224 7.34 -0.03 -3.08
N GLY A 225 7.03 0.65 -4.19
CA GLY A 225 7.42 2.03 -4.44
C GLY A 225 7.06 2.97 -3.29
N THR A 226 7.74 4.11 -3.24
CA THR A 226 7.65 5.03 -2.11
C THR A 226 6.33 5.79 -2.09
N SER A 227 5.62 5.69 -0.97
CA SER A 227 4.53 6.56 -0.53
C SER A 227 5.04 7.49 0.57
N SER A 228 4.55 8.73 0.62
CA SER A 228 4.95 9.69 1.67
C SER A 228 4.22 9.39 2.98
N ALA A 229 4.84 9.72 4.11
CA ALA A 229 4.14 9.71 5.39
C ALA A 229 2.95 10.70 5.34
N GLY A 230 1.77 10.22 5.71
CA GLY A 230 0.52 10.97 5.62
C GLY A 230 -0.37 10.60 4.42
N ASP A 231 0.22 10.05 3.35
CA ASP A 231 -0.55 9.48 2.23
C ASP A 231 -1.34 8.25 2.69
N PHE A 232 -2.32 7.84 1.90
CA PHE A 232 -3.14 6.66 2.14
C PHE A 232 -2.84 5.58 1.11
N VAL A 233 -2.65 4.35 1.57
CA VAL A 233 -2.46 3.18 0.72
C VAL A 233 -3.77 2.41 0.59
N SER A 234 -4.09 2.01 -0.63
CA SER A 234 -5.16 1.07 -0.97
C SER A 234 -4.61 -0.03 -1.88
N SER A 235 -5.37 -1.11 -2.05
CA SER A 235 -4.97 -2.22 -2.91
C SER A 235 -6.15 -2.88 -3.62
N THR A 236 -5.86 -3.60 -4.69
CA THR A 236 -6.81 -4.52 -5.35
C THR A 236 -6.20 -5.92 -5.43
N ALA A 237 -7.04 -6.94 -5.58
CA ALA A 237 -6.64 -8.32 -5.85
C ALA A 237 -7.20 -8.76 -7.21
N THR A 238 -6.36 -9.39 -8.03
CA THR A 238 -6.76 -9.98 -9.31
C THR A 238 -6.52 -11.47 -9.30
N LEU A 239 -7.57 -12.28 -9.50
CA LEU A 239 -7.47 -13.74 -9.60
C LEU A 239 -6.76 -14.15 -10.89
N GLU A 240 -5.67 -14.90 -10.79
CA GLU A 240 -4.91 -15.39 -11.94
C GLU A 240 -5.26 -16.85 -12.29
N PRO A 241 -5.35 -17.22 -13.58
CA PRO A 241 -5.21 -16.37 -14.78
C PRO A 241 -6.55 -15.76 -15.26
N GLU A 242 -7.64 -15.92 -14.51
CA GLU A 242 -8.99 -15.50 -14.94
C GLU A 242 -9.09 -13.99 -15.20
N GLY A 243 -8.40 -13.18 -14.40
CA GLY A 243 -8.36 -11.72 -14.50
C GLY A 243 -9.44 -11.00 -13.71
N SER A 244 -10.27 -11.67 -12.90
CA SER A 244 -11.27 -11.00 -12.06
C SER A 244 -10.59 -10.11 -11.02
N THR A 245 -10.71 -8.79 -11.14
CA THR A 245 -10.15 -7.81 -10.19
C THR A 245 -11.21 -7.30 -9.20
N SER A 246 -10.83 -7.21 -7.93
CA SER A 246 -11.63 -6.68 -6.82
C SER A 246 -11.91 -5.17 -6.93
N GLU A 247 -12.80 -4.68 -6.08
CA GLU A 247 -12.81 -3.27 -5.68
C GLU A 247 -11.52 -2.88 -4.95
N PHE A 248 -11.34 -1.59 -4.63
CA PHE A 248 -10.24 -1.17 -3.78
C PHE A 248 -10.49 -1.55 -2.32
N SER A 249 -9.43 -1.91 -1.61
CA SER A 249 -9.44 -2.13 -0.17
C SER A 249 -9.77 -0.86 0.62
N ALA A 250 -10.08 -1.04 1.90
CA ALA A 250 -10.02 0.04 2.87
C ALA A 250 -8.63 0.71 2.84
N CYS A 251 -8.62 2.03 2.99
CA CYS A 251 -7.39 2.82 2.97
C CYS A 251 -6.66 2.75 4.32
N VAL A 252 -5.34 2.68 4.30
CA VAL A 252 -4.50 2.77 5.50
C VAL A 252 -3.53 3.93 5.36
N GLN A 253 -3.48 4.80 6.37
CA GLN A 253 -2.55 5.91 6.36
C GLN A 253 -1.12 5.41 6.49
N THR A 254 -0.26 5.84 5.57
CA THR A 254 1.17 5.60 5.59
C THR A 254 1.79 6.37 6.74
N THR A 255 2.44 5.64 7.63
CA THR A 255 3.24 6.23 8.71
C THR A 255 4.69 6.40 8.25
N GLY A 256 5.39 7.40 8.79
CA GLY A 256 6.83 7.54 8.53
C GLY A 256 7.64 6.63 9.44
N SER A 257 8.71 6.04 8.90
CA SER A 257 9.77 5.45 9.70
C SER A 257 10.64 6.58 10.28
N THR A 258 10.84 6.56 11.59
CA THR A 258 11.72 7.48 12.32
C THR A 258 12.85 6.67 12.95
N CYS A 259 14.05 7.24 12.93
CA CYS A 259 15.19 6.69 13.65
C CYS A 259 15.39 7.44 14.97
N ALA A 260 15.78 6.70 16.02
CA ALA A 260 16.26 7.27 17.26
C ALA A 260 17.41 8.25 17.00
N THR A 261 17.45 9.35 17.75
CA THR A 261 18.43 10.41 17.55
C THR A 261 19.82 9.89 17.88
N ASN A 262 20.75 9.94 16.93
CA ASN A 262 22.16 9.68 17.20
C ASN A 262 22.76 10.85 17.97
N ILE A 263 23.22 10.61 19.20
CA ILE A 263 23.80 11.64 20.07
C ILE A 263 25.34 11.58 20.13
N GLY A 264 25.99 10.73 19.32
CA GLY A 264 27.45 10.64 19.21
C GLY A 264 28.08 9.75 20.27
N PHE A 265 29.17 10.21 20.92
CA PHE A 265 29.89 9.51 21.99
C PHE A 265 30.60 8.19 21.62
N GLY A 266 30.64 7.80 20.35
CA GLY A 266 31.30 6.56 19.91
C GLY A 266 32.83 6.59 19.99
N GLY A 267 33.41 5.41 19.77
CA GLY A 267 34.85 5.16 19.74
C GLY A 267 35.36 4.51 21.02
N PRO A 268 36.47 3.74 20.98
CA PRO A 268 37.16 3.27 19.78
C PRO A 268 36.30 2.31 18.95
N GLY A 269 36.67 2.04 17.69
CA GLY A 269 35.92 1.16 16.78
C GLY A 269 35.03 1.88 15.76
N SER A 270 34.44 1.12 14.84
CA SER A 270 33.66 1.61 13.69
C SER A 270 32.16 1.30 13.75
N SER A 271 31.71 0.58 14.78
CA SER A 271 30.33 0.12 14.86
C SER A 271 29.35 1.29 15.01
N VAL A 272 28.22 1.24 14.32
CA VAL A 272 27.16 2.25 14.37
C VAL A 272 25.86 1.60 14.84
N LEU A 273 25.25 2.17 15.87
CA LEU A 273 23.96 1.73 16.41
C LEU A 273 22.85 2.64 15.88
N SER A 274 21.78 2.03 15.39
CA SER A 274 20.55 2.70 14.98
C SER A 274 19.33 1.96 15.49
N LEU A 275 18.23 2.68 15.71
CA LEU A 275 16.92 2.11 16.03
C LEU A 275 15.91 2.81 15.15
N CYS A 276 15.38 2.13 14.14
CA CYS A 276 14.50 2.73 13.15
C CYS A 276 13.20 1.92 13.01
N GLY A 277 12.09 2.61 12.81
CA GLY A 277 10.78 2.01 12.61
C GLY A 277 9.67 3.03 12.82
N THR A 278 8.47 2.57 13.10
CA THR A 278 7.37 3.47 13.48
C THR A 278 7.64 4.14 14.84
N PRO A 279 7.06 5.31 15.13
CA PRO A 279 7.17 5.95 16.43
C PRO A 279 6.81 4.98 17.57
N LEU A 280 7.66 4.90 18.60
CA LEU A 280 7.52 3.95 19.72
C LEU A 280 6.42 4.34 20.73
N GLY A 281 5.21 4.64 20.24
CA GLY A 281 3.98 4.70 21.04
C GLY A 281 3.24 3.38 21.07
N THR A 282 2.09 3.35 21.74
CA THR A 282 1.22 2.16 21.76
C THR A 282 0.95 1.65 20.34
N GLY A 283 1.31 0.39 20.06
CA GLY A 283 1.17 -0.26 18.75
C GLY A 283 2.31 -0.01 17.75
N GLY A 284 3.22 0.93 18.04
CA GLY A 284 4.42 1.16 17.25
C GLY A 284 5.53 0.16 17.58
N SER A 285 6.48 0.00 16.66
CA SER A 285 7.69 -0.77 16.86
C SER A 285 8.86 -0.29 16.01
N ALA A 286 10.08 -0.59 16.47
CA ALA A 286 11.32 -0.30 15.76
C ALA A 286 12.34 -1.44 15.89
N THR A 287 13.22 -1.56 14.90
CA THR A 287 14.28 -2.57 14.89
C THR A 287 15.61 -1.91 15.21
N LEU A 288 16.33 -2.48 16.18
CA LEU A 288 17.66 -2.06 16.57
C LEU A 288 18.68 -2.73 15.65
N ASN A 289 19.49 -1.95 14.95
CA ASN A 289 20.54 -2.44 14.08
C ASN A 289 21.89 -1.94 14.56
N LEU A 290 22.88 -2.82 14.50
CA LEU A 290 24.28 -2.53 14.67
C LEU A 290 25.00 -2.86 13.36
N ASP A 291 25.65 -1.87 12.77
CA ASP A 291 26.36 -2.01 11.50
C ASP A 291 27.85 -1.75 11.69
N SER A 292 28.67 -2.18 10.71
CA SER A 292 30.12 -1.91 10.66
C SER A 292 30.90 -2.36 11.89
N ALA A 293 30.42 -3.41 12.57
CA ALA A 293 31.09 -4.03 13.69
C ALA A 293 32.05 -5.14 13.20
N PRO A 294 33.06 -5.55 14.00
CA PRO A 294 33.83 -6.75 13.72
C PRO A 294 32.94 -7.98 13.54
N ALA A 295 33.26 -8.83 12.57
CA ALA A 295 32.46 -10.00 12.23
C ALA A 295 32.59 -11.14 13.25
N ASN A 296 31.48 -11.83 13.55
CA ASN A 296 31.41 -12.96 14.48
C ASN A 296 31.88 -12.64 15.91
N GLU A 297 31.71 -11.39 16.35
CA GLU A 297 32.11 -10.93 17.68
C GLU A 297 30.89 -10.66 18.57
N PRO A 298 31.01 -10.90 19.88
CA PRO A 298 29.92 -10.67 20.83
C PRO A 298 29.62 -9.17 21.00
N VAL A 299 28.33 -8.86 21.10
CA VAL A 299 27.77 -7.53 21.30
C VAL A 299 27.01 -7.48 22.62
N TRP A 300 27.29 -6.44 23.40
CA TRP A 300 26.52 -6.05 24.56
C TRP A 300 25.84 -4.71 24.31
N ILE A 301 24.64 -4.53 24.85
CA ILE A 301 23.94 -3.25 24.83
C ILE A 301 23.83 -2.73 26.26
N THR A 302 24.15 -1.44 26.43
CA THR A 302 23.94 -0.70 27.67
C THR A 302 22.83 0.32 27.45
N PHE A 303 21.87 0.38 28.37
CA PHE A 303 20.73 1.29 28.26
C PHE A 303 20.25 1.80 29.62
N GLY A 304 19.51 2.91 29.63
CA GLY A 304 19.09 3.59 30.86
C GLY A 304 18.59 5.03 30.63
N PRO A 305 17.99 5.66 31.65
CA PRO A 305 17.27 6.93 31.49
C PRO A 305 18.17 8.18 31.58
N THR A 306 19.46 8.03 31.88
CA THR A 306 20.36 9.16 32.17
C THR A 306 21.39 9.38 31.06
N ASN A 307 21.38 10.55 30.44
CA ASN A 307 22.49 10.98 29.57
C ASN A 307 23.64 11.49 30.43
N ASN A 308 24.55 10.59 30.81
CA ASN A 308 25.74 10.93 31.60
C ASN A 308 27.00 10.33 30.91
N PRO A 309 27.56 11.04 29.93
CA PRO A 309 28.72 10.57 29.16
C PRO A 309 29.94 10.37 30.05
N THR A 310 30.42 9.13 30.14
CA THR A 310 31.55 8.75 31.00
C THR A 310 32.68 8.19 30.17
N PRO A 311 33.89 8.77 30.22
CA PRO A 311 35.06 8.20 29.56
C PRO A 311 35.39 6.82 30.11
N LEU A 312 35.36 5.79 29.26
CA LEU A 312 35.64 4.40 29.61
C LEU A 312 36.15 3.65 28.38
N PHE A 313 37.08 2.70 28.56
CA PHE A 313 37.62 1.87 27.46
C PHE A 313 38.18 2.64 26.25
N GLY A 314 38.77 3.82 26.49
CA GLY A 314 39.29 4.69 25.43
C GLY A 314 38.21 5.44 24.64
N GLY A 315 36.96 5.31 25.08
CA GLY A 315 35.74 5.84 24.48
C GLY A 315 34.88 6.63 25.45
N THR A 316 33.64 6.93 25.04
CA THR A 316 32.62 7.50 25.94
C THR A 316 31.41 6.57 26.01
N VAL A 317 31.08 6.13 27.23
CA VAL A 317 29.91 5.29 27.46
C VAL A 317 28.74 6.15 27.95
N VAL A 318 27.58 5.97 27.30
CA VAL A 318 26.28 6.54 27.65
C VAL A 318 25.24 5.43 27.50
N PRO A 319 24.40 5.15 28.51
CA PRO A 319 24.25 5.85 29.80
C PRO A 319 25.10 5.26 30.94
N VAL A 320 25.44 6.10 31.93
CA VAL A 320 26.05 5.67 33.20
C VAL A 320 25.33 6.32 34.41
N PRO A 321 24.77 5.54 35.35
CA PRO A 321 24.69 4.09 35.36
C PRO A 321 23.70 3.58 34.30
N GLY A 322 24.13 2.60 33.52
CA GLY A 322 23.28 1.87 32.58
C GLY A 322 23.09 0.43 33.03
N ARG A 323 22.02 -0.22 32.55
CA ARG A 323 21.89 -1.67 32.59
C ARG A 323 22.51 -2.23 31.32
N THR A 324 23.39 -3.22 31.47
CA THR A 324 24.04 -3.89 30.35
C THR A 324 23.52 -5.30 30.21
N MET A 325 23.25 -5.73 28.99
CA MET A 325 22.91 -7.11 28.67
C MET A 325 23.62 -7.57 27.40
N PHE A 326 23.82 -8.88 27.29
CA PHE A 326 24.32 -9.49 26.06
C PHE A 326 23.22 -9.51 25.00
N LEU A 327 23.54 -9.04 23.80
CA LEU A 327 22.57 -8.91 22.70
C LEU A 327 22.69 -10.07 21.69
N GLY A 328 23.92 -10.49 21.38
CA GLY A 328 24.16 -11.55 20.40
C GLY A 328 25.57 -11.50 19.81
N MET A 329 25.75 -12.21 18.70
CA MET A 329 26.98 -12.20 17.90
C MET A 329 26.70 -11.48 16.58
N THR A 330 27.63 -10.66 16.10
CA THR A 330 27.55 -10.10 14.74
C THR A 330 27.65 -11.20 13.68
N ALA A 331 26.99 -10.98 12.55
CA ALA A 331 27.12 -11.83 11.37
C ALA A 331 28.49 -11.67 10.69
N ALA A 332 28.73 -12.46 9.64
CA ALA A 332 29.98 -12.44 8.89
C ALA A 332 30.25 -11.10 8.17
N ASP A 333 29.20 -10.32 7.92
CA ASP A 333 29.27 -8.98 7.33
C ASP A 333 29.40 -7.86 8.39
N GLY A 334 29.47 -8.21 9.68
CA GLY A 334 29.60 -7.25 10.76
C GLY A 334 28.29 -6.59 11.19
N THR A 335 27.14 -7.15 10.80
CA THR A 335 25.82 -6.64 11.20
C THR A 335 25.21 -7.45 12.35
N LEU A 336 24.34 -6.81 13.13
CA LEU A 336 23.44 -7.48 14.08
C LEU A 336 22.11 -6.72 14.11
N SER A 337 21.00 -7.45 14.04
CA SER A 337 19.66 -6.87 14.14
C SER A 337 18.91 -7.51 15.30
N PHE A 338 18.19 -6.68 16.07
CA PHE A 338 17.38 -7.10 17.21
C PHE A 338 16.05 -6.36 17.23
N GLY A 339 14.95 -7.08 17.36
CA GLY A 339 13.61 -6.50 17.41
C GLY A 339 12.51 -7.48 16.98
N PRO A 340 11.28 -6.99 16.81
CA PRO A 340 10.88 -5.60 17.00
C PRO A 340 10.88 -5.17 18.48
N ILE A 341 11.42 -3.99 18.78
CA ILE A 341 11.22 -3.31 20.06
C ILE A 341 9.84 -2.66 20.00
N LEU A 342 8.91 -3.14 20.82
CA LEU A 342 7.55 -2.61 20.91
C LEU A 342 7.55 -1.27 21.67
N GLY A 343 6.79 -0.32 21.16
CA GLY A 343 6.55 0.98 21.77
C GLY A 343 5.47 0.96 22.85
N GLY A 344 5.16 2.14 23.38
CA GLY A 344 4.19 2.36 24.45
C GLY A 344 4.83 2.40 25.84
N GLY A 345 4.02 2.72 26.86
CA GLY A 345 4.48 2.84 28.25
C GLY A 345 5.30 4.10 28.52
N GLY A 346 5.33 5.05 27.57
CA GLY A 346 5.89 6.38 27.74
C GLY A 346 4.94 7.37 28.45
N PRO A 347 5.30 8.66 28.52
CA PRO A 347 6.50 9.27 27.94
C PRO A 347 7.77 8.88 28.72
N ALA A 348 8.76 8.30 28.03
CA ALA A 348 10.04 7.95 28.62
C ALA A 348 11.18 8.09 27.60
N THR A 349 12.30 8.66 28.04
CA THR A 349 13.52 8.74 27.24
C THR A 349 14.54 7.73 27.74
N ILE A 350 15.02 6.87 26.85
CA ILE A 350 16.05 5.88 27.12
C ILE A 350 17.24 6.14 26.21
N TYR A 351 18.43 6.18 26.79
CA TYR A 351 19.68 6.22 26.04
C TYR A 351 20.20 4.80 25.91
N ALA A 352 20.73 4.45 24.74
CA ALA A 352 21.32 3.14 24.50
C ALA A 352 22.60 3.23 23.68
N GLN A 353 23.52 2.32 23.92
CA GLN A 353 24.79 2.22 23.19
C GLN A 353 25.28 0.77 23.22
N ALA A 354 25.94 0.33 22.15
CA ALA A 354 26.50 -1.00 22.03
C ALA A 354 28.00 -0.98 22.33
N ALA A 355 28.46 -2.03 23.02
CA ALA A 355 29.86 -2.38 23.15
C ALA A 355 30.09 -3.71 22.41
N VAL A 356 31.04 -3.73 21.49
CA VAL A 356 31.37 -4.91 20.67
C VAL A 356 32.78 -5.34 21.02
N ARG A 357 33.02 -6.64 21.16
CA ARG A 357 34.40 -7.12 21.26
C ARG A 357 35.14 -6.82 19.95
N ASP A 358 36.28 -6.17 20.05
CA ASP A 358 37.12 -5.84 18.90
C ASP A 358 38.58 -6.15 19.25
N PRO A 359 39.11 -7.30 18.77
CA PRO A 359 40.49 -7.69 19.03
C PRO A 359 41.53 -6.78 18.37
N SER A 360 41.15 -5.95 17.40
CA SER A 360 42.06 -5.10 16.65
C SER A 360 42.48 -3.84 17.40
N ILE A 361 41.77 -3.49 18.48
CA ILE A 361 42.01 -2.29 19.28
C ILE A 361 42.55 -2.62 20.68
N PRO A 362 43.41 -1.77 21.27
CA PRO A 362 44.11 -2.10 22.53
C PRO A 362 43.20 -2.34 23.74
N THR A 363 42.00 -1.74 23.74
CA THR A 363 41.03 -1.84 24.84
C THR A 363 40.18 -3.11 24.74
N GLY A 364 40.22 -3.81 23.61
CA GLY A 364 39.48 -5.04 23.35
C GLY A 364 37.98 -4.86 23.09
N PHE A 365 37.45 -3.63 23.22
CA PHE A 365 36.04 -3.31 23.05
C PHE A 365 35.86 -2.02 22.24
N GLY A 366 35.12 -2.13 21.14
CA GLY A 366 34.65 -1.01 20.36
C GLY A 366 33.32 -0.50 20.94
N ILE A 367 33.12 0.80 20.95
CA ILE A 367 31.92 1.45 21.49
C ILE A 367 31.21 2.17 20.34
N SER A 368 29.94 1.83 20.10
CA SER A 368 29.14 2.48 19.05
C SER A 368 28.81 3.92 19.41
N ASN A 369 28.17 4.66 18.50
CA ASN A 369 27.44 5.85 18.91
C ASN A 369 26.33 5.48 19.92
N ALA A 370 26.01 6.42 20.81
CA ALA A 370 24.81 6.37 21.63
C ALA A 370 23.61 6.94 20.86
N ILE A 371 22.43 6.40 21.16
CA ILE A 371 21.15 6.84 20.61
C ILE A 371 20.20 7.26 21.73
N GLU A 372 19.39 8.28 21.47
CA GLU A 372 18.27 8.70 22.32
C GLU A 372 16.97 8.14 21.75
N ILE A 373 16.30 7.32 22.56
CA ILE A 373 15.09 6.59 22.23
C ILE A 373 13.93 7.21 22.99
N GLN A 374 12.90 7.64 22.26
CA GLN A 374 11.69 8.24 22.83
C GLN A 374 10.53 7.23 22.78
N PHE A 375 10.11 6.73 23.93
CA PHE A 375 8.87 5.98 24.08
C PHE A 375 7.72 6.95 24.28
N LEU A 376 6.69 6.84 23.44
CA LEU A 376 5.48 7.64 23.49
C LEU A 376 4.39 6.90 24.30
N PRO A 377 3.29 7.58 24.70
CA PRO A 377 2.19 6.96 25.43
C PRO A 377 1.64 5.67 24.81
#